data_AF-A0A7C2A7F6-F1
#
_entry.id   AF-A0A7C2A7F6-F1
#
_cell.length_a   1.000
_cell.length_b   1.000
_cell.length_c   1.000
_cell.angle_alpha   90.00
_cell.angle_beta   90.00
_cell.angle_gamma   90.00
#
_symmetry.space_group_name_H-M   'P 1'
#
loop_
_entity.id
_entity.type
_entity.pdbx_description
1 polymer ?
#
loop_
_entity_poly.entity_id
_entity_poly.type
_entity_poly.pdbx_seq_one_letter_code
_entity_poly.pdbx_strand_id
1 'polypeptide(L)'
;EEFVLRYQEESGCDIGITFDYPILPGLSLEEKENRMERSIHNSNLALKLKNNKKMLLYSAVHGHNPADIKKYLKSLDSGFDGYAIGSLVPKKRDYNMLINVVSAARNEKPLHVFGITGFPALFALSYMGIETFDSWTYLVAAAFKEYIDPGTLKRVKLRKVKKLPECDCFICGDYDLNDFLEGTSEAEILLALHNLNVFLKEMECVREKIKENELESYILKKAEKNSSIKRAFLIAKQYI
;
A
#
# COMPACT_ATOMS: atom_id res chain seq x y z
N GLU A 1 4.19 15.69 19.12
CA GLU A 1 4.33 16.12 17.70
C GLU A 1 5.80 16.34 17.37
N GLU A 2 6.47 17.31 17.99
CA GLU A 2 7.93 17.51 17.80
C GLU A 2 8.78 16.29 18.17
N PHE A 3 8.45 15.58 19.25
CA PHE A 3 9.15 14.36 19.65
C PHE A 3 9.28 13.33 18.52
N VAL A 4 8.21 13.12 17.73
CA VAL A 4 8.20 12.14 16.65
C VAL A 4 9.11 12.57 15.49
N LEU A 5 9.18 13.87 15.20
CA LEU A 5 10.11 14.40 14.22
C LEU A 5 11.56 14.21 14.67
N ARG A 6 11.89 14.58 15.92
CA ARG A 6 13.25 14.44 16.47
C ARG A 6 13.71 13.00 16.49
N TYR A 7 12.83 12.08 16.91
CA TYR A 7 13.13 10.65 16.88
C TYR A 7 13.42 10.13 15.46
N GLN A 8 12.66 10.58 14.46
CA GLN A 8 12.93 10.22 13.06
C GLN A 8 14.28 10.77 12.58
N GLU A 9 14.62 12.01 12.91
CA GLU A 9 15.91 12.62 12.55
C GLU A 9 17.09 11.91 13.24
N GLU A 10 16.98 11.62 14.53
CA GLU A 10 18.02 11.00 15.35
C GLU A 10 18.22 9.51 15.00
N SER A 11 17.17 8.82 14.57
CA SER A 11 17.26 7.41 14.14
C SER A 11 17.91 7.23 12.76
N GLY A 12 18.20 8.32 12.04
CA GLY A 12 18.78 8.26 10.70
C GLY A 12 17.77 7.88 9.62
N CYS A 13 16.49 8.20 9.82
CA CYS A 13 15.43 7.92 8.86
C CYS A 13 15.69 8.61 7.50
N ASP A 14 15.54 7.88 6.39
CA ASP A 14 15.66 8.43 5.04
C ASP A 14 14.41 9.24 4.63
N ILE A 15 13.22 8.75 4.97
CA ILE A 15 11.92 9.36 4.65
C ILE A 15 11.08 9.42 5.91
N GLY A 16 11.01 10.61 6.51
CA GLY A 16 10.14 10.88 7.65
C GLY A 16 8.70 11.12 7.20
N ILE A 17 7.75 10.72 8.04
CA ILE A 17 6.31 10.92 7.85
C ILE A 17 5.79 11.76 9.01
N THR A 18 4.95 12.76 8.70
CA THR A 18 4.40 13.67 9.70
C THR A 18 3.45 12.93 10.66
N PHE A 19 3.50 13.29 11.95
CA PHE A 19 2.62 12.71 12.97
C PHE A 19 1.18 13.17 12.77
N ASP A 20 0.26 12.22 12.65
CA ASP A 20 -1.08 12.44 12.12
C ASP A 20 -2.19 11.77 12.95
N TYR A 21 -3.44 12.07 12.59
CA TYR A 21 -4.63 11.51 13.20
C TYR A 21 -5.52 10.89 12.11
N PRO A 22 -5.40 9.58 11.85
CA PRO A 22 -6.20 8.90 10.83
C PRO A 22 -7.71 9.02 11.05
N ILE A 23 -8.48 9.10 9.97
CA ILE A 23 -9.94 9.09 9.96
C ILE A 23 -10.44 7.65 10.13
N LEU A 24 -11.05 7.39 11.28
CA LEU A 24 -11.59 6.07 11.62
C LEU A 24 -13.02 5.89 11.08
N PRO A 25 -13.47 4.63 10.88
CA PRO A 25 -14.88 4.36 10.57
C PRO A 25 -15.83 4.85 11.67
N GLY A 26 -16.98 5.38 11.29
CA GLY A 26 -18.06 5.74 12.23
C GLY A 26 -17.92 7.11 12.90
N LEU A 27 -16.90 7.90 12.57
CA LEU A 27 -16.74 9.26 13.07
C LEU A 27 -17.84 10.20 12.54
N SER A 28 -18.19 11.20 13.34
CA SER A 28 -19.00 12.34 12.90
C SER A 28 -18.22 13.20 11.90
N LEU A 29 -18.94 14.09 11.18
CA LEU A 29 -18.30 15.03 10.27
C LEU A 29 -17.33 15.96 11.02
N GLU A 30 -17.75 16.45 12.20
CA GLU A 30 -16.94 17.31 13.06
C GLU A 30 -15.66 16.62 13.53
N GLU A 31 -15.74 15.36 13.98
CA GLU A 31 -14.57 14.59 14.41
C GLU A 31 -13.59 14.32 13.26
N LYS A 32 -14.12 14.04 12.07
CA LYS A 32 -13.34 13.87 10.86
C LYS A 32 -12.60 15.17 10.53
N GLU A 33 -13.30 16.31 10.54
CA GLU A 33 -12.69 17.62 10.24
C GLU A 33 -11.63 18.00 11.27
N ASN A 34 -11.90 17.82 12.57
CA ASN A 34 -10.92 18.08 13.62
C ASN A 34 -9.63 17.26 13.45
N ARG A 35 -9.75 15.97 13.11
CA ARG A 35 -8.58 15.11 12.85
C ARG A 35 -7.78 15.56 11.64
N MET A 36 -8.44 15.95 10.55
CA MET A 36 -7.76 16.50 9.36
C MET A 36 -7.02 17.79 9.70
N GLU A 37 -7.67 18.73 10.41
CA GLU A 37 -7.07 20.02 10.79
C GLU A 37 -5.84 19.85 11.68
N ARG A 38 -5.91 18.95 12.68
CA ARG A 38 -4.75 18.62 13.53
C ARG A 38 -3.62 18.00 12.72
N SER A 39 -3.93 17.11 11.79
CA SER A 39 -2.92 16.46 10.95
C SER A 39 -2.24 17.46 9.99
N ILE A 40 -3.00 18.42 9.44
CA ILE A 40 -2.48 19.55 8.65
C ILE A 40 -1.56 20.43 9.51
N HIS A 41 -2.03 20.82 10.71
CA HIS A 41 -1.24 21.63 11.65
C HIS A 41 0.10 20.97 11.94
N ASN A 42 0.09 19.68 12.28
CA ASN A 42 1.28 18.91 12.60
C ASN A 42 2.23 18.79 11.43
N SER A 43 1.70 18.62 10.22
CA SER A 43 2.50 18.54 9.02
C SER A 43 3.24 19.85 8.76
N ASN A 44 2.53 20.98 8.81
CA ASN A 44 3.12 22.30 8.61
C ASN A 44 4.12 22.66 9.72
N LEU A 45 3.84 22.26 10.97
CA LEU A 45 4.77 22.43 12.09
C LEU A 45 6.04 21.59 11.89
N ALA A 46 5.90 20.31 11.53
CA ALA A 46 7.03 19.43 11.28
C ALA A 46 7.92 19.95 10.15
N LEU A 47 7.32 20.47 9.08
CA LEU A 47 8.06 21.08 7.98
C LEU A 47 8.91 22.27 8.44
N LYS A 48 8.36 23.13 9.32
CA LYS A 48 9.07 24.29 9.87
C LYS A 48 10.18 23.91 10.84
N LEU A 49 9.97 22.85 11.63
CA LEU A 49 10.88 22.41 12.69
C LEU A 49 11.97 21.45 12.20
N LYS A 50 11.87 20.92 10.97
CA LYS A 50 12.83 19.98 10.38
C LYS A 50 14.20 20.63 10.26
N ASN A 51 15.19 20.01 10.91
CA ASN A 51 16.57 20.48 10.94
C ASN A 51 17.47 19.65 10.01
N ASN A 52 17.18 18.35 9.87
CA ASN A 52 17.92 17.47 8.98
C ASN A 52 17.47 17.66 7.52
N LYS A 53 18.29 18.33 6.72
CA LYS A 53 18.01 18.54 5.29
C LYS A 53 18.16 17.28 4.42
N LYS A 54 18.84 16.24 4.91
CA LYS A 54 19.05 14.99 4.15
C LYS A 54 17.86 14.04 4.23
N MET A 55 17.16 14.02 5.36
CA MET A 55 15.92 13.26 5.51
C MET A 55 14.85 13.90 4.61
N LEU A 56 14.16 13.12 3.80
CA LEU A 56 12.97 13.57 3.08
C LEU A 56 11.78 13.64 4.04
N LEU A 57 10.85 14.58 3.85
CA LEU A 57 9.66 14.68 4.69
C LEU A 57 8.38 14.58 3.86
N TYR A 58 7.58 13.56 4.16
CA TYR A 58 6.29 13.33 3.55
C TYR A 58 5.18 13.77 4.49
N SER A 59 4.21 14.51 3.97
CA SER A 59 2.99 14.83 4.72
C SER A 59 2.02 13.65 4.66
N ALA A 60 1.55 13.19 5.82
CA ALA A 60 0.45 12.23 5.91
C ALA A 60 -0.87 12.95 5.57
N VAL A 61 -1.47 12.60 4.43
CA VAL A 61 -2.69 13.22 3.89
C VAL A 61 -3.88 12.28 4.09
N HIS A 62 -4.99 12.81 4.55
CA HIS A 62 -6.21 12.04 4.83
C HIS A 62 -7.42 12.57 4.09
N GLY A 63 -8.29 11.65 3.67
CA GLY A 63 -9.55 11.99 3.03
C GLY A 63 -10.29 10.74 2.54
N HIS A 64 -11.61 10.82 2.45
CA HIS A 64 -12.44 9.72 1.94
C HIS A 64 -13.12 10.03 0.61
N ASN A 65 -12.91 11.23 0.08
CA ASN A 65 -13.36 11.65 -1.25
C ASN A 65 -12.39 12.70 -1.84
N PRO A 66 -12.50 13.00 -3.16
CA PRO A 66 -11.63 13.99 -3.81
C PRO A 66 -11.65 15.40 -3.20
N ALA A 67 -12.79 15.85 -2.67
CA ALA A 67 -12.92 17.19 -2.09
C ALA A 67 -12.14 17.30 -0.78
N ASP A 68 -12.19 16.26 0.07
CA ASP A 68 -11.38 16.18 1.30
C ASP A 68 -9.89 16.32 0.98
N ILE A 69 -9.41 15.53 0.01
CA ILE A 69 -7.99 15.50 -0.39
C ILE A 69 -7.54 16.86 -0.93
N LYS A 70 -8.33 17.46 -1.81
CA LYS A 70 -8.02 18.79 -2.37
C LYS A 70 -8.02 19.87 -1.29
N LYS A 71 -8.99 19.84 -0.36
CA LYS A 71 -9.02 20.75 0.80
C LYS A 71 -7.78 20.57 1.66
N TYR A 72 -7.40 19.32 1.96
CA TYR A 72 -6.24 19.00 2.78
C TYR A 72 -4.95 19.52 2.14
N LEU A 73 -4.69 19.17 0.88
CA LEU A 73 -3.48 19.57 0.16
C LEU A 73 -3.36 21.09 0.03
N LYS A 74 -4.46 21.81 -0.19
CA LYS A 74 -4.47 23.28 -0.28
C LYS A 74 -4.09 23.96 1.04
N SER A 75 -4.30 23.29 2.17
CA SER A 75 -3.99 23.81 3.51
C SER A 75 -2.57 23.49 3.99
N LEU A 76 -1.82 22.70 3.21
CA LEU A 76 -0.42 22.40 3.52
C LEU A 76 0.52 23.51 3.02
N ASP A 77 1.55 23.80 3.80
CA ASP A 77 2.65 24.65 3.38
C ASP A 77 3.44 23.98 2.24
N SER A 78 4.00 24.77 1.33
CA SER A 78 4.86 24.26 0.25
C SER A 78 6.22 23.83 0.82
N GLY A 79 6.76 22.71 0.35
CA GLY A 79 8.13 22.27 0.68
C GLY A 79 8.27 20.80 1.07
N PHE A 80 7.18 20.05 1.12
CA PHE A 80 7.23 18.60 1.29
C PHE A 80 7.89 17.92 0.09
N ASP A 81 8.61 16.84 0.38
CA ASP A 81 9.29 16.02 -0.62
C ASP A 81 8.32 15.03 -1.29
N GLY A 82 7.24 14.67 -0.60
CA GLY A 82 6.18 13.77 -1.08
C GLY A 82 4.95 13.79 -0.17
N TYR A 83 3.98 12.95 -0.51
CA TYR A 83 2.76 12.80 0.29
C TYR A 83 2.43 11.33 0.51
N ALA A 84 1.94 11.00 1.71
CA ALA A 84 1.55 9.65 2.08
C ALA A 84 0.06 9.61 2.42
N ILE A 85 -0.75 8.88 1.65
CA ILE A 85 -2.21 8.90 1.75
C ILE A 85 -2.66 7.83 2.75
N GLY A 86 -3.30 8.28 3.83
CA GLY A 86 -3.79 7.45 4.92
C GLY A 86 -5.31 7.29 4.96
N SER A 87 -5.79 6.61 6.00
CA SER A 87 -7.23 6.38 6.27
C SER A 87 -7.99 5.54 5.24
N LEU A 88 -7.29 4.90 4.30
CA LEU A 88 -7.90 4.10 3.24
C LEU A 88 -8.10 2.62 3.63
N VAL A 89 -7.30 2.09 4.56
CA VAL A 89 -7.32 0.67 4.96
C VAL A 89 -8.71 0.13 5.31
N PRO A 90 -9.54 0.84 6.11
CA PRO A 90 -10.90 0.36 6.42
C PRO A 90 -11.81 0.26 5.19
N LYS A 91 -11.50 0.99 4.12
CA LYS A 91 -12.25 1.06 2.86
C LYS A 91 -11.51 0.41 1.68
N LYS A 92 -10.46 -0.39 1.93
CA LYS A 92 -9.58 -0.98 0.90
C LYS A 92 -10.24 -1.86 -0.17
N ARG A 93 -11.51 -2.25 0.03
CA ARG A 93 -12.31 -3.02 -0.95
C ARG A 93 -13.19 -2.13 -1.84
N ASP A 94 -13.34 -0.86 -1.50
CA ASP A 94 -14.02 0.14 -2.32
C ASP A 94 -13.04 0.76 -3.29
N TYR A 95 -12.82 0.07 -4.41
CA TYR A 95 -11.86 0.52 -5.42
C TYR A 95 -12.25 1.85 -6.06
N ASN A 96 -13.55 2.17 -6.18
CA ASN A 96 -13.98 3.46 -6.71
C ASN A 96 -13.54 4.59 -5.79
N MET A 97 -13.87 4.51 -4.51
CA MET A 97 -13.44 5.52 -3.54
C MET A 97 -11.92 5.65 -3.49
N LEU A 98 -11.21 4.52 -3.45
CA LEU A 98 -9.76 4.49 -3.35
C LEU A 98 -9.09 5.14 -4.58
N ILE A 99 -9.51 4.78 -5.79
CA ILE A 99 -8.97 5.34 -7.04
C ILE A 99 -9.30 6.83 -7.15
N ASN A 100 -10.53 7.24 -6.80
CA ASN A 100 -10.92 8.65 -6.83
C ASN A 100 -10.09 9.51 -5.86
N VAL A 101 -9.88 9.02 -4.63
CA VAL A 101 -9.09 9.70 -3.61
C VAL A 101 -7.63 9.82 -4.03
N VAL A 102 -7.03 8.71 -4.48
CA VAL A 102 -5.63 8.71 -4.89
C VAL A 102 -5.42 9.55 -6.15
N SER A 103 -6.33 9.49 -7.12
CA SER A 103 -6.29 10.37 -8.30
C SER A 103 -6.36 11.85 -7.91
N ALA A 104 -7.12 12.22 -6.88
CA ALA A 104 -7.23 13.60 -6.42
C ALA A 104 -5.98 14.09 -5.68
N ALA A 105 -5.17 13.17 -5.16
CA ALA A 105 -3.92 13.48 -4.49
C ALA A 105 -2.72 13.61 -5.44
N ARG A 106 -2.81 13.03 -6.65
CA ARG A 106 -1.74 13.06 -7.65
C ARG A 106 -1.33 14.50 -7.95
N ASN A 107 -0.03 14.72 -7.87
CA ASN A 107 0.65 15.96 -8.21
C ASN A 107 2.07 15.63 -8.69
N GLU A 108 2.95 16.63 -8.83
CA GLU A 108 4.33 16.42 -9.31
C GLU A 108 5.26 15.74 -8.29
N LYS A 109 4.81 15.57 -7.04
CA LYS A 109 5.55 14.91 -5.97
C LYS A 109 5.19 13.42 -5.85
N PRO A 110 6.13 12.56 -5.43
CA PRO A 110 5.85 11.14 -5.21
C PRO A 110 4.74 10.91 -4.20
N LEU A 111 3.96 9.85 -4.46
CA LEU A 111 2.91 9.40 -3.57
C LEU A 111 3.23 8.04 -2.94
N HIS A 112 2.93 7.96 -1.66
CA HIS A 112 2.87 6.71 -0.90
C HIS A 112 1.42 6.41 -0.53
N VAL A 113 0.98 5.16 -0.60
CA VAL A 113 -0.38 4.77 -0.20
C VAL A 113 -0.35 3.74 0.92
N PHE A 114 -0.82 4.14 2.10
CA PHE A 114 -0.68 3.34 3.31
C PHE A 114 -1.57 2.10 3.37
N GLY A 115 -0.96 0.95 3.66
CA GLY A 115 -1.61 -0.29 4.04
C GLY A 115 -2.51 -0.91 2.97
N ILE A 116 -2.47 -0.39 1.73
CA ILE A 116 -3.20 -0.93 0.59
C ILE A 116 -2.35 -2.00 -0.08
N THR A 117 -2.64 -3.25 0.31
CA THR A 117 -1.75 -4.40 0.07
C THR A 117 -2.34 -5.49 -0.81
N GLY A 118 -3.55 -5.29 -1.32
CA GLY A 118 -4.19 -6.26 -2.21
C GLY A 118 -3.71 -6.07 -3.65
N PHE A 119 -3.30 -7.14 -4.32
CA PHE A 119 -2.91 -7.12 -5.75
C PHE A 119 -3.88 -6.35 -6.67
N PRO A 120 -5.22 -6.44 -6.50
CA PRO A 120 -6.14 -5.60 -7.29
C PRO A 120 -5.87 -4.10 -7.19
N ALA A 121 -5.69 -3.60 -5.97
CA ALA A 121 -5.43 -2.18 -5.74
C ALA A 121 -4.00 -1.82 -6.12
N LEU A 122 -3.01 -2.68 -5.83
CA LEU A 122 -1.62 -2.47 -6.24
C LEU A 122 -1.50 -2.29 -7.76
N PHE A 123 -2.06 -3.21 -8.56
CA PHE A 123 -2.01 -3.06 -10.02
C PHE A 123 -2.74 -1.83 -10.52
N ALA A 124 -3.94 -1.55 -9.99
CA ALA A 124 -4.71 -0.38 -10.38
C ALA A 124 -3.96 0.93 -10.09
N LEU A 125 -3.34 1.04 -8.90
CA LEU A 125 -2.62 2.25 -8.50
C LEU A 125 -1.26 2.37 -9.18
N SER A 126 -0.53 1.26 -9.39
CA SER A 126 0.69 1.28 -10.21
C SER A 126 0.41 1.70 -11.64
N TYR A 127 -0.71 1.29 -12.22
CA TYR A 127 -1.14 1.75 -13.55
C TYR A 127 -1.43 3.26 -13.58
N MET A 128 -1.93 3.82 -12.47
CA MET A 128 -2.09 5.26 -12.30
C MET A 128 -0.78 6.02 -12.02
N GLY A 129 0.36 5.31 -11.96
CA GLY A 129 1.67 5.91 -11.72
C GLY A 129 2.00 6.15 -10.24
N ILE A 130 1.33 5.48 -9.30
CA ILE A 130 1.67 5.59 -7.88
C ILE A 130 2.95 4.79 -7.58
N GLU A 131 3.88 5.43 -6.87
CA GLU A 131 5.26 4.96 -6.77
C GLU A 131 5.51 3.97 -5.63
N THR A 132 4.91 4.17 -4.46
CA THR A 132 5.26 3.38 -3.26
C THR A 132 4.06 2.92 -2.44
N PHE A 133 4.23 1.74 -1.82
CA PHE A 133 3.23 1.07 -0.99
C PHE A 133 3.95 0.33 0.14
N ASP A 134 3.31 0.17 1.29
CA ASP A 134 3.76 -0.69 2.38
C ASP A 134 2.87 -1.93 2.52
N SER A 135 3.43 -3.03 3.04
CA SER A 135 2.67 -4.26 3.26
C SER A 135 3.17 -5.10 4.42
N TRP A 136 2.25 -5.47 5.29
CA TRP A 136 2.38 -6.57 6.27
C TRP A 136 1.55 -7.82 5.90
N THR A 137 0.93 -7.81 4.72
CA THR A 137 -0.02 -8.86 4.33
C THR A 137 0.63 -10.24 4.24
N TYR A 138 1.88 -10.32 3.80
CA TYR A 138 2.60 -11.58 3.66
C TYR A 138 2.76 -12.30 5.01
N LEU A 139 3.07 -11.52 6.06
CA LEU A 139 3.25 -11.99 7.42
C LEU A 139 1.91 -12.38 8.06
N VAL A 140 0.90 -11.50 7.96
CA VAL A 140 -0.44 -11.77 8.49
C VAL A 140 -1.06 -13.00 7.82
N ALA A 141 -0.92 -13.13 6.50
CA ALA A 141 -1.40 -14.31 5.78
C ALA A 141 -0.73 -15.60 6.30
N ALA A 142 0.58 -15.58 6.52
CA ALA A 142 1.31 -16.74 7.03
C ALA A 142 0.83 -17.16 8.43
N ALA A 143 0.62 -16.21 9.35
CA ALA A 143 0.07 -16.46 10.68
C ALA A 143 -1.31 -17.14 10.66
N PHE A 144 -2.10 -16.92 9.61
CA PHE A 144 -3.40 -17.59 9.39
C PHE A 144 -3.31 -18.84 8.51
N LYS A 145 -2.10 -19.33 8.21
CA LYS A 145 -1.84 -20.43 7.27
C LYS A 145 -2.49 -20.19 5.91
N GLU A 146 -2.40 -18.95 5.43
CA GLU A 146 -2.82 -18.53 4.11
C GLU A 146 -1.61 -18.39 3.17
N TYR A 147 -1.67 -19.13 2.07
CA TYR A 147 -0.72 -19.09 0.98
C TYR A 147 -1.20 -18.11 -0.08
N ILE A 148 -0.32 -17.22 -0.53
CA ILE A 148 -0.57 -16.37 -1.69
C ILE A 148 -0.24 -17.17 -2.93
N ASP A 149 -1.28 -17.53 -3.68
CA ASP A 149 -1.15 -18.25 -4.94
C ASP A 149 -0.48 -17.35 -6.01
N PRO A 150 0.68 -17.71 -6.58
CA PRO A 150 1.39 -16.89 -7.55
C PRO A 150 0.65 -16.77 -8.90
N GLY A 151 -0.22 -17.72 -9.23
CA GLY A 151 -1.00 -17.73 -10.46
C GLY A 151 -2.28 -16.90 -10.37
N THR A 152 -2.99 -16.97 -9.23
CA THR A 152 -4.26 -16.24 -9.03
C THR A 152 -4.11 -14.96 -8.22
N LEU A 153 -3.00 -14.79 -7.50
CA LEU A 153 -2.71 -13.68 -6.60
C LEU A 153 -3.77 -13.52 -5.50
N LYS A 154 -4.37 -14.65 -5.10
CA LYS A 154 -5.35 -14.75 -4.02
C LYS A 154 -4.71 -15.43 -2.82
N ARG A 155 -5.22 -15.08 -1.63
CA ARG A 155 -4.93 -15.81 -0.40
C ARG A 155 -5.78 -17.07 -0.35
N VAL A 156 -5.13 -18.20 -0.08
CA VAL A 156 -5.76 -19.50 -0.02
C VAL A 156 -5.40 -20.15 1.31
N LYS A 157 -6.41 -20.56 2.08
CA LYS A 157 -6.18 -21.29 3.34
C LYS A 157 -5.58 -22.66 3.02
N LEU A 158 -4.38 -22.94 3.52
CA LEU A 158 -3.65 -24.18 3.23
C LEU A 158 -4.44 -25.44 3.60
N ARG A 159 -5.20 -25.39 4.71
CA ARG A 159 -6.09 -26.51 5.12
C ARG A 159 -7.21 -26.85 4.14
N LYS A 160 -7.47 -25.99 3.14
CA LYS A 160 -8.52 -26.19 2.13
C LYS A 160 -7.97 -26.69 0.78
N VAL A 161 -6.66 -26.81 0.64
CA VAL A 161 -6.03 -27.29 -0.60
C VAL A 161 -5.46 -28.68 -0.40
N LYS A 162 -5.47 -29.48 -1.48
CA LYS A 162 -4.86 -30.81 -1.50
C LYS A 162 -3.42 -30.79 -2.01
N LYS A 163 -3.06 -29.76 -2.79
CA LYS A 163 -1.75 -29.56 -3.39
C LYS A 163 -1.52 -28.08 -3.58
N LEU A 164 -0.28 -27.64 -3.43
CA LEU A 164 0.13 -26.28 -3.78
C LEU A 164 0.16 -26.10 -5.30
N PRO A 165 -0.17 -24.90 -5.82
CA PRO A 165 0.10 -24.57 -7.21
C PRO A 165 1.61 -24.55 -7.48
N GLU A 166 1.98 -24.61 -8.75
CA GLU A 166 3.40 -24.46 -9.14
C GLU A 166 3.92 -23.07 -8.74
N CYS A 167 5.09 -23.05 -8.14
CA CYS A 167 5.80 -21.84 -7.75
C CYS A 167 7.30 -22.06 -7.94
N ASP A 168 7.98 -21.06 -8.47
CA ASP A 168 9.42 -21.05 -8.76
C ASP A 168 10.22 -20.26 -7.71
N CYS A 169 9.63 -19.98 -6.54
CA CYS A 169 10.35 -19.31 -5.47
C CYS A 169 11.34 -20.27 -4.79
N PHE A 170 12.40 -19.71 -4.22
CA PHE A 170 13.43 -20.49 -3.52
C PHE A 170 12.90 -21.28 -2.32
N ILE A 171 11.72 -20.95 -1.79
CA ILE A 171 11.08 -21.73 -0.72
C ILE A 171 10.38 -22.97 -1.31
N CYS A 172 9.54 -22.81 -2.33
CA CYS A 172 8.76 -23.92 -2.90
C CYS A 172 9.60 -24.94 -3.70
N GLY A 173 10.89 -24.68 -3.91
CA GLY A 173 11.83 -25.67 -4.44
C GLY A 173 12.18 -26.78 -3.43
N ASP A 174 12.21 -26.43 -2.14
CA ASP A 174 12.66 -27.32 -1.06
C ASP A 174 11.55 -27.69 -0.07
N TYR A 175 10.45 -26.92 -0.02
CA TYR A 175 9.36 -27.07 0.94
C TYR A 175 8.00 -27.26 0.27
N ASP A 176 7.15 -28.07 0.90
CA ASP A 176 5.83 -28.45 0.40
C ASP A 176 4.65 -28.03 1.30
N LEU A 177 3.46 -28.54 0.99
CA LEU A 177 2.23 -28.24 1.72
C LEU A 177 2.30 -28.62 3.20
N ASN A 178 2.90 -29.76 3.52
CA ASN A 178 2.96 -30.29 4.88
C ASN A 178 3.90 -29.45 5.73
N ASP A 179 5.06 -29.06 5.17
CA ASP A 179 6.03 -28.18 5.83
C ASP A 179 5.37 -26.87 6.26
N PHE A 180 4.58 -26.24 5.36
CA PHE A 180 3.88 -25.00 5.70
C PHE A 180 2.75 -25.18 6.72
N LEU A 181 2.16 -26.37 6.82
CA LEU A 181 1.06 -26.66 7.74
C LEU A 181 1.52 -26.95 9.17
N GLU A 182 2.81 -27.18 9.39
CA GLU A 182 3.34 -27.42 10.73
C GLU A 182 3.03 -26.28 11.70
N GLY A 183 2.83 -26.63 12.97
CA GLY A 183 2.54 -25.69 14.05
C GLY A 183 3.78 -24.99 14.61
N THR A 184 4.84 -24.81 13.81
CA THR A 184 6.12 -24.24 14.23
C THR A 184 6.27 -22.81 13.72
N SER A 185 7.08 -22.00 14.41
CA SER A 185 7.44 -20.66 13.95
C SER A 185 8.25 -20.71 12.64
N GLU A 186 9.04 -21.75 12.44
CA GLU A 186 9.78 -21.97 11.20
C GLU A 186 8.86 -22.11 9.99
N ALA A 187 7.82 -22.94 10.08
CA ALA A 187 6.81 -23.08 9.02
C ALA A 187 6.08 -21.77 8.71
N GLU A 188 5.81 -20.95 9.73
CA GLU A 188 5.23 -19.61 9.53
C GLU A 188 6.20 -18.66 8.82
N ILE A 189 7.49 -18.68 9.18
CA ILE A 189 8.52 -17.89 8.52
C ILE A 189 8.67 -18.31 7.05
N LEU A 190 8.75 -19.61 6.76
CA LEU A 190 8.84 -20.12 5.39
C LEU A 190 7.65 -19.68 4.53
N LEU A 191 6.43 -19.80 5.08
CA LEU A 191 5.22 -19.35 4.40
C LEU A 191 5.21 -17.82 4.21
N ALA A 192 5.69 -17.05 5.18
CA ALA A 192 5.82 -15.60 5.07
C ALA A 192 6.83 -15.20 3.98
N LEU A 193 7.96 -15.89 3.89
CA LEU A 193 8.99 -15.68 2.86
C LEU A 193 8.46 -16.00 1.46
N HIS A 194 7.74 -17.11 1.28
CA HIS A 194 7.03 -17.40 0.04
C HIS A 194 6.07 -16.26 -0.31
N ASN A 195 5.19 -15.87 0.62
CA ASN A 195 4.20 -14.83 0.41
C ASN A 195 4.85 -13.48 0.03
N LEU A 196 5.97 -13.13 0.68
CA LEU A 196 6.75 -11.94 0.37
C LEU A 196 7.36 -12.01 -1.03
N ASN A 197 7.95 -13.17 -1.39
CA ASN A 197 8.50 -13.38 -2.72
C ASN A 197 7.46 -13.15 -3.83
N VAL A 198 6.22 -13.59 -3.64
CA VAL A 198 5.14 -13.31 -4.61
C VAL A 198 4.90 -11.80 -4.75
N PHE A 199 4.87 -11.03 -3.66
CA PHE A 199 4.75 -9.56 -3.76
C PHE A 199 5.93 -8.93 -4.51
N LEU A 200 7.15 -9.29 -4.13
CA LEU A 200 8.36 -8.69 -4.71
C LEU A 200 8.46 -8.97 -6.21
N LYS A 201 8.21 -10.23 -6.61
CA LYS A 201 8.21 -10.63 -8.02
C LYS A 201 7.16 -9.89 -8.83
N GLU A 202 5.93 -9.76 -8.32
CA GLU A 202 4.89 -9.02 -9.04
C GLU A 202 5.21 -7.53 -9.16
N MET A 203 5.79 -6.91 -8.13
CA MET A 203 6.22 -5.51 -8.20
C MET A 203 7.41 -5.30 -9.13
N GLU A 204 8.30 -6.29 -9.25
CA GLU A 204 9.37 -6.30 -10.26
C GLU A 204 8.81 -6.35 -11.68
N CYS A 205 7.92 -7.32 -11.96
CA CYS A 205 7.26 -7.40 -13.27
C CYS A 205 6.48 -6.13 -13.60
N VAL A 206 5.82 -5.49 -12.63
CA VAL A 206 5.18 -4.18 -12.85
C VAL A 206 6.19 -3.14 -13.31
N ARG A 207 7.34 -3.01 -12.64
CA ARG A 207 8.38 -2.04 -13.03
C ARG A 207 8.95 -2.32 -14.41
N GLU A 208 9.19 -3.59 -14.75
CA GLU A 208 9.67 -3.99 -16.07
C GLU A 208 8.64 -3.64 -17.15
N LYS A 209 7.38 -4.01 -16.94
CA LYS A 209 6.30 -3.77 -17.91
C LYS A 209 5.94 -2.30 -18.07
N ILE A 210 6.21 -1.46 -17.07
CA ILE A 210 6.16 0.01 -17.23
C ILE A 210 7.24 0.47 -18.23
N LYS A 211 8.49 0.00 -18.10
CA LYS A 211 9.59 0.38 -19.01
C LYS A 211 9.35 -0.08 -20.45
N GLU A 212 8.69 -1.22 -20.61
CA GLU A 212 8.36 -1.81 -21.91
C GLU A 212 7.05 -1.27 -22.51
N ASN A 213 6.33 -0.41 -21.79
CA ASN A 213 5.00 0.08 -22.17
C ASN A 213 3.96 -1.05 -22.38
N GLU A 214 4.07 -2.13 -21.60
CA GLU A 214 3.24 -3.35 -21.66
C GLU A 214 2.41 -3.56 -20.37
N LEU A 215 2.41 -2.60 -19.44
CA LEU A 215 1.76 -2.76 -18.13
C LEU A 215 0.27 -3.11 -18.24
N GLU A 216 -0.47 -2.46 -19.15
CA GLU A 216 -1.90 -2.76 -19.36
C GLU A 216 -2.11 -4.24 -19.74
N SER A 217 -1.39 -4.73 -20.76
CA SER A 217 -1.49 -6.10 -21.23
C SER A 217 -1.11 -7.10 -20.12
N TYR A 218 -0.10 -6.78 -19.32
CA TYR A 218 0.30 -7.57 -18.16
C TYR A 218 -0.83 -7.68 -17.11
N ILE A 219 -1.44 -6.55 -16.74
CA ILE A 219 -2.53 -6.52 -15.76
C ILE A 219 -3.74 -7.28 -16.29
N LEU A 220 -4.09 -7.12 -17.57
CA LEU A 220 -5.20 -7.84 -18.21
C LEU A 220 -4.99 -9.37 -18.18
N LYS A 221 -3.77 -9.84 -18.43
CA LYS A 221 -3.41 -11.26 -18.32
C LYS A 221 -3.59 -11.77 -16.88
N LYS A 222 -3.15 -11.02 -15.87
CA LYS A 222 -3.39 -11.38 -14.45
C LYS A 222 -4.88 -11.36 -14.10
N ALA A 223 -5.65 -10.47 -14.71
CA ALA A 223 -7.07 -10.30 -14.49
C ALA A 223 -7.92 -11.49 -14.98
N GLU A 224 -7.43 -12.29 -15.93
CA GLU A 224 -8.09 -13.52 -16.40
C GLU A 224 -8.33 -14.51 -15.25
N LYS A 225 -7.38 -14.63 -14.32
CA LYS A 225 -7.45 -15.54 -13.17
C LYS A 225 -7.98 -14.87 -11.90
N ASN A 226 -8.15 -13.54 -11.92
CA ASN A 226 -8.57 -12.77 -10.77
C ASN A 226 -9.48 -11.59 -11.17
N SER A 227 -10.79 -11.81 -11.06
CA SER A 227 -11.82 -10.81 -11.37
C SER A 227 -11.73 -9.53 -10.53
N SER A 228 -11.14 -9.58 -9.33
CA SER A 228 -10.94 -8.36 -8.52
C SER A 228 -9.90 -7.45 -9.14
N ILE A 229 -8.82 -8.02 -9.72
CA ILE A 229 -7.83 -7.25 -10.49
C ILE A 229 -8.53 -6.58 -11.69
N LYS A 230 -9.34 -7.34 -12.44
CA LYS A 230 -10.11 -6.79 -13.57
C LYS A 230 -10.94 -5.58 -13.14
N ARG A 231 -11.71 -5.72 -12.05
CA ARG A 231 -12.60 -4.67 -11.56
C ARG A 231 -11.82 -3.40 -11.16
N ALA A 232 -10.77 -3.53 -10.36
CA ALA A 232 -9.97 -2.40 -9.92
C ALA A 232 -9.27 -1.69 -11.10
N PHE A 233 -8.69 -2.48 -12.02
CA PHE A 233 -8.02 -1.97 -13.21
C PHE A 233 -8.95 -1.18 -14.13
N LEU A 234 -10.15 -1.69 -14.41
CA LEU A 234 -11.12 -1.01 -15.29
C LEU A 234 -11.59 0.33 -14.72
N ILE A 235 -11.61 0.49 -13.40
CA ILE A 235 -11.90 1.78 -12.76
C ILE A 235 -10.70 2.72 -12.95
N ALA A 236 -9.47 2.24 -12.69
CA ALA A 236 -8.26 3.05 -12.81
C ALA A 236 -8.02 3.53 -14.25
N LYS A 237 -8.35 2.70 -15.24
CA LYS A 237 -8.22 3.03 -16.67
C LYS A 237 -9.08 4.23 -17.09
N GLN A 238 -10.12 4.59 -16.34
CA GLN A 238 -10.94 5.78 -16.65
C GLN A 238 -10.25 7.10 -16.29
N TYR A 239 -9.10 7.05 -15.58
CA TYR A 239 -8.37 8.21 -15.05
C TYR A 239 -7.05 8.50 -15.79
N ILE A 240 -6.72 7.71 -16.81
CA ILE A 240 -5.52 7.84 -17.64
C ILE A 240 -5.98 7.99 -19.08
#